data_AF-A0A1H8TUB5-F1
#
_entry.id   AF-A0A1H8TUB5-F1
#
_cell.length_a   1.000
_cell.length_b   1.000
_cell.length_c   1.000
_cell.angle_alpha   90.00
_cell.angle_beta   90.00
_cell.angle_gamma   90.00
#
_symmetry.space_group_name_H-M   'P 1'
#
loop_
_entity.id
_entity.type
_entity.pdbx_description
1 polymer ?
#
loop_
_entity_poly.entity_id
_entity_poly.type
_entity_poly.pdbx_seq_one_letter_code
_entity_poly.pdbx_strand_id
1 'polypeptide(L)'
;MSRVLGVMLALMAVASAHPAAAEPTVQAAFRAVLVKYDQRADAETDLGQLRALAAERAVELGQVLGQGLPFNGWDLILSGTEVTPMGGIFVRLLDEKLNAPRSVRPTYWNSGPGAIMRQAEISPKSPLHAPLALLKRDALVVVSGTFFPGDDGGPFYESARISFKDVEVERARFRLPYFSIRIGEIREVFPERRFP
;
A
#
# COMPACT_ATOMS: atom_id res chain seq x y z
N MET A 1 66.78 4.86 -5.97
CA MET A 1 66.46 3.42 -5.95
C MET A 1 65.86 3.06 -4.60
N SER A 2 64.74 2.32 -4.60
CA SER A 2 64.03 1.67 -3.47
C SER A 2 63.49 2.59 -2.34
N ARG A 3 62.17 2.79 -2.16
CA ARG A 3 61.15 1.84 -1.61
C ARG A 3 61.70 1.20 -0.31
N VAL A 4 61.09 1.28 0.88
CA VAL A 4 59.77 0.82 1.33
C VAL A 4 59.62 1.26 2.82
N LEU A 5 58.38 1.30 3.32
CA LEU A 5 57.92 1.19 4.73
C LEU A 5 57.56 2.48 5.46
N GLY A 6 56.30 2.54 5.89
CA GLY A 6 55.80 3.56 6.82
C GLY A 6 54.31 3.89 6.72
N VAL A 7 53.52 3.22 5.88
CA VAL A 7 52.06 3.35 5.88
C VAL A 7 51.48 2.27 6.79
N MET A 8 51.14 2.60 8.04
CA MET A 8 50.10 1.87 8.75
C MET A 8 49.60 2.57 10.03
N LEU A 9 48.27 2.55 10.17
CA LEU A 9 47.46 2.75 11.37
C LEU A 9 47.16 4.17 11.86
N ALA A 10 46.11 4.76 11.27
CA ALA A 10 45.10 5.49 12.02
C ALA A 10 43.70 5.04 11.54
N LEU A 11 43.30 3.84 11.98
CA LEU A 11 41.92 3.35 11.90
C LEU A 11 41.24 3.76 13.22
N MET A 12 40.37 4.77 13.20
CA MET A 12 39.42 5.00 14.30
C MET A 12 38.06 5.42 13.73
N ALA A 13 37.08 4.56 14.00
CA ALA A 13 35.64 4.83 14.11
C ALA A 13 34.89 5.32 12.86
N VAL A 14 34.61 4.40 11.94
CA VAL A 14 33.33 4.47 11.21
C VAL A 14 32.26 4.00 12.19
N ALA A 15 31.55 4.95 12.79
CA ALA A 15 30.30 4.65 13.48
C ALA A 15 29.35 4.03 12.45
N SER A 16 29.11 2.73 12.60
CA SER A 16 28.12 1.96 11.87
C SER A 16 26.72 2.44 12.26
N ALA A 17 26.31 3.58 11.69
CA ALA A 17 24.91 3.84 11.47
C ALA A 17 24.42 2.75 10.50
N HIS A 18 23.77 1.72 11.04
CA HIS A 18 22.99 0.80 10.23
C HIS A 18 22.04 1.67 9.39
N PRO A 19 22.08 1.60 8.05
CA PRO A 19 21.07 2.27 7.26
C PRO A 19 19.73 1.65 7.67
N ALA A 20 18.84 2.47 8.22
CA ALA A 20 17.44 2.10 8.35
C ALA A 20 17.02 1.52 6.99
N ALA A 21 16.46 0.31 6.99
CA ALA A 21 16.09 -0.38 5.76
C ALA A 21 15.35 0.60 4.84
N ALA A 22 15.95 0.89 3.68
CA ALA A 22 15.38 1.83 2.74
C ALA A 22 13.99 1.33 2.35
N GLU A 23 12.98 2.18 2.46
CA GLU A 23 11.62 1.86 2.01
C GLU A 23 11.68 1.32 0.58
N PRO A 24 10.92 0.26 0.22
CA PRO A 24 10.83 -0.17 -1.15
C PRO A 24 10.51 1.04 -2.02
N THR A 25 11.38 1.34 -2.99
CA THR A 25 11.31 2.58 -3.78
C THR A 25 9.95 2.79 -4.44
N VAL A 26 9.28 1.70 -4.79
CA VAL A 26 7.94 1.67 -5.37
C VAL A 26 6.85 2.05 -4.36
N GLN A 27 6.93 1.62 -3.09
CA GLN A 27 5.93 1.99 -2.07
C GLN A 27 5.99 3.49 -1.78
N ALA A 28 7.21 4.04 -1.67
CA ALA A 28 7.43 5.47 -1.48
C ALA A 28 6.89 6.29 -2.67
N ALA A 29 7.20 5.85 -3.90
CA ALA A 29 6.71 6.49 -5.11
C ALA A 29 5.17 6.44 -5.19
N PHE A 30 4.56 5.30 -4.86
CA PHE A 30 3.11 5.14 -4.83
C PHE A 30 2.45 6.11 -3.85
N ARG A 31 2.99 6.20 -2.62
CA ARG A 31 2.55 7.16 -1.60
C ARG A 31 2.67 8.61 -2.08
N ALA A 32 3.78 8.95 -2.72
CA ALA A 32 4.02 10.29 -3.26
C ALA A 32 2.96 10.69 -4.30
N VAL A 33 2.56 9.76 -5.19
CA VAL A 33 1.48 9.98 -6.15
C VAL A 33 0.15 10.23 -5.42
N LEU A 34 -0.20 9.42 -4.41
CA LEU A 34 -1.44 9.64 -3.65
C LEU A 34 -1.50 11.04 -3.02
N VAL A 35 -0.40 11.46 -2.37
CA VAL A 35 -0.31 12.78 -1.73
C VAL A 35 -0.37 13.91 -2.76
N LYS A 36 0.35 13.78 -3.89
CA LYS A 36 0.35 14.76 -4.99
C LYS A 36 -1.08 15.03 -5.49
N TYR A 37 -1.87 13.99 -5.73
CA TYR A 37 -3.21 14.16 -6.27
C TYR A 37 -4.25 14.58 -5.23
N ASP A 38 -4.08 14.22 -3.96
CA ASP A 38 -4.89 14.78 -2.86
C ASP A 38 -4.73 16.30 -2.76
N GLN A 39 -3.48 16.79 -2.81
CA GLN A 39 -3.19 18.23 -2.80
C GLN A 39 -3.77 18.96 -4.03
N ARG A 40 -3.67 18.36 -5.22
CA ARG A 40 -4.27 18.93 -6.44
C ARG A 40 -5.80 18.98 -6.36
N ALA A 41 -6.42 17.93 -5.85
CA ALA A 41 -7.88 17.85 -5.73
C ALA A 41 -8.45 18.81 -4.67
N ASP A 42 -7.72 19.08 -3.59
CA ASP A 42 -8.16 20.01 -2.54
C ASP A 42 -8.32 21.45 -3.10
N ALA A 43 -7.47 21.83 -4.05
CA ALA A 43 -7.52 23.13 -4.73
C ALA A 43 -8.61 23.21 -5.83
N GLU A 44 -9.17 22.08 -6.26
CA GLU A 44 -10.04 22.02 -7.45
C GLU A 44 -11.53 22.05 -7.09
N THR A 45 -12.28 22.95 -7.70
CA THR A 45 -13.73 23.15 -7.48
C THR A 45 -14.60 22.64 -8.62
N ASP A 46 -14.02 22.41 -9.80
CA ASP A 46 -14.72 21.89 -10.97
C ASP A 46 -14.79 20.36 -10.97
N LEU A 47 -16.00 19.84 -11.18
CA LEU A 47 -16.25 18.40 -11.18
C LEU A 47 -15.58 17.67 -12.36
N GLY A 48 -15.53 18.32 -13.53
CA GLY A 48 -14.88 17.77 -14.71
C GLY A 48 -13.37 17.63 -14.51
N GLN A 49 -12.75 18.64 -13.92
CA GLN A 49 -11.33 18.63 -13.58
C GLN A 49 -11.00 17.60 -12.49
N LEU A 50 -11.83 17.45 -11.46
CA LEU A 50 -11.64 16.38 -10.46
C LEU A 50 -11.65 14.99 -11.09
N ARG A 51 -12.52 14.74 -12.07
CA ARG A 51 -12.56 13.47 -12.81
C ARG A 51 -11.32 13.28 -13.68
N ALA A 52 -10.85 14.34 -14.34
CA ALA A 52 -9.60 14.31 -15.09
C ALA A 52 -8.39 13.99 -14.18
N LEU A 53 -8.31 14.62 -13.01
CA LEU A 53 -7.29 14.34 -12.00
C LEU A 53 -7.33 12.88 -11.51
N ALA A 54 -8.52 12.29 -11.37
CA ALA A 54 -8.65 10.89 -10.97
C ALA A 54 -8.09 9.92 -12.04
N ALA A 55 -8.33 10.21 -13.31
CA ALA A 55 -7.79 9.45 -14.44
C ALA A 55 -6.27 9.62 -14.56
N GLU A 56 -5.76 10.86 -14.45
CA GLU A 56 -4.31 11.13 -14.41
C GLU A 56 -3.62 10.37 -13.27
N ARG A 57 -4.23 10.38 -12.07
CA ARG A 57 -3.72 9.63 -10.91
C ARG A 57 -3.62 8.14 -11.22
N ALA A 58 -4.65 7.54 -11.81
CA ALA A 58 -4.65 6.11 -12.08
C ALA A 58 -3.55 5.71 -13.07
N VAL A 59 -3.34 6.52 -14.12
CA VAL A 59 -2.25 6.32 -15.08
C VAL A 59 -0.88 6.42 -14.40
N GLU A 60 -0.65 7.45 -13.58
CA GLU A 60 0.62 7.64 -12.88
C GLU A 60 0.89 6.53 -11.85
N LEU A 61 -0.15 6.06 -11.14
CA LEU A 61 -0.04 4.89 -10.25
C LEU A 61 0.29 3.63 -11.05
N GLY A 62 -0.33 3.43 -12.22
CA GLY A 62 -0.01 2.31 -13.12
C GLY A 62 1.44 2.32 -13.59
N GLN A 63 1.99 3.50 -13.90
CA GLN A 63 3.41 3.66 -14.25
C GLN A 63 4.35 3.33 -13.09
N VAL A 64 4.01 3.76 -11.87
CA VAL A 64 4.81 3.47 -10.67
C VAL A 64 4.82 1.97 -10.36
N LEU A 65 3.68 1.30 -10.47
CA LEU A 65 3.56 -0.13 -10.15
C LEU A 65 4.13 -1.02 -11.28
N GLY A 66 4.03 -0.58 -12.53
CA GLY A 66 4.48 -1.34 -13.70
C GLY A 66 3.48 -2.42 -14.16
N GLN A 67 3.90 -3.23 -15.13
CA GLN A 67 3.05 -4.26 -15.73
C GLN A 67 2.56 -5.29 -14.70
N GLY A 68 1.26 -5.58 -14.71
CA GLY A 68 0.64 -6.51 -13.76
C GLY A 68 0.39 -5.91 -12.37
N LEU A 69 0.74 -4.64 -12.19
CA LEU A 69 0.50 -3.86 -10.97
C LEU A 69 0.96 -4.55 -9.67
N PRO A 70 2.19 -5.09 -9.60
CA PRO A 70 2.69 -5.77 -8.42
C PRO A 70 2.98 -4.80 -7.27
N PHE A 71 2.89 -5.31 -6.04
CA PHE A 71 3.50 -4.70 -4.88
C PHE A 71 4.20 -5.77 -4.05
N ASN A 72 5.40 -5.47 -3.57
CA ASN A 72 6.26 -6.45 -2.90
C ASN A 72 6.77 -5.88 -1.59
N GLY A 73 6.50 -6.58 -0.50
CA GLY A 73 7.07 -6.27 0.81
C GLY A 73 6.60 -4.95 1.40
N TRP A 74 5.34 -4.59 1.21
CA TRP A 74 4.78 -3.33 1.72
C TRP A 74 4.44 -3.46 3.21
N ASP A 75 4.93 -2.51 4.02
CA ASP A 75 4.57 -2.38 5.43
C ASP A 75 3.16 -1.80 5.57
N LEU A 76 2.24 -2.59 6.13
CA LEU A 76 0.82 -2.25 6.29
C LEU A 76 0.31 -2.66 7.68
N ILE A 77 -0.77 -2.03 8.12
CA ILE A 77 -1.46 -2.34 9.38
C ILE A 77 -2.71 -3.15 9.08
N LEU A 78 -2.88 -4.30 9.74
CA LEU A 78 -4.12 -5.09 9.67
C LEU A 78 -5.26 -4.37 10.39
N SER A 79 -6.14 -3.70 9.65
CA SER A 79 -7.26 -2.96 10.24
C SER A 79 -8.48 -3.79 10.57
N GLY A 80 -8.62 -4.97 9.95
CA GLY A 80 -9.68 -5.91 10.27
C GLY A 80 -9.80 -7.05 9.26
N THR A 81 -10.48 -8.10 9.68
CA THR A 81 -10.84 -9.24 8.85
C THR A 81 -12.35 -9.42 8.81
N GLU A 82 -12.84 -10.06 7.75
CA GLU A 82 -14.24 -10.43 7.59
C GLU A 82 -14.32 -11.86 7.05
N VAL A 83 -15.12 -12.69 7.71
CA VAL A 83 -15.32 -14.08 7.29
C VAL A 83 -16.41 -14.12 6.23
N THR A 84 -16.16 -14.81 5.12
CA THR A 84 -17.16 -14.97 4.05
C THR A 84 -18.16 -16.07 4.42
N PRO A 85 -19.37 -16.08 3.82
CA PRO A 85 -20.31 -17.19 3.99
C PRO A 85 -19.76 -18.57 3.61
N MET A 86 -18.69 -18.63 2.81
CA MET A 86 -18.03 -19.86 2.39
C MET A 86 -16.80 -20.22 3.22
N GLY A 87 -16.59 -19.54 4.34
CA GLY A 87 -15.50 -19.79 5.29
C GLY A 87 -14.16 -19.20 4.86
N GLY A 88 -14.12 -18.45 3.75
CA GLY A 88 -12.94 -17.67 3.36
C GLY A 88 -12.77 -16.40 4.20
N ILE A 89 -11.71 -15.65 3.91
CA ILE A 89 -11.33 -14.46 4.66
C ILE A 89 -11.09 -13.28 3.71
N PHE A 90 -11.71 -12.15 4.05
CA PHE A 90 -11.31 -10.83 3.60
C PHE A 90 -10.53 -10.10 4.69
N VAL A 91 -9.63 -9.23 4.27
CA VAL A 91 -8.54 -8.59 5.03
C VAL A 91 -8.48 -7.15 4.57
N ARG A 92 -8.62 -6.21 5.51
CA ARG A 92 -8.47 -4.78 5.27
C ARG A 92 -7.16 -4.30 5.87
N LEU A 93 -6.35 -3.67 5.04
CA LEU A 93 -5.04 -3.17 5.39
C LEU A 93 -4.99 -1.65 5.24
N LEU A 94 -4.25 -1.00 6.11
CA LEU A 94 -4.00 0.44 6.06
C LEU A 94 -2.52 0.68 5.85
N ASP A 95 -2.18 1.74 5.12
CA ASP A 95 -0.79 2.16 5.01
C ASP A 95 -0.32 2.77 6.35
N GLU A 96 0.75 2.23 6.94
CA GLU A 96 1.30 2.70 8.21
C GLU A 96 1.65 4.19 8.18
N LYS A 97 2.27 4.66 7.08
CA LYS A 97 2.77 6.04 6.94
C LYS A 97 1.70 7.04 6.54
N LEU A 98 0.58 6.57 5.98
CA LEU A 98 -0.55 7.39 5.57
C LEU A 98 -1.81 7.17 6.45
N ASN A 99 -1.67 6.68 7.68
CA ASN A 99 -2.82 6.37 8.55
C ASN A 99 -3.38 7.56 9.38
N ALA A 100 -2.93 8.80 9.13
CA ALA A 100 -3.40 9.94 9.91
C ALA A 100 -4.84 10.35 9.53
N PRO A 101 -5.74 10.69 10.48
CA PRO A 101 -7.16 11.01 10.18
C PRO A 101 -7.40 12.18 9.21
N ARG A 102 -6.39 13.05 9.03
CA ARG A 102 -6.46 14.24 8.18
C ARG A 102 -5.60 14.19 6.93
N SER A 103 -4.88 13.09 6.70
CA SER A 103 -4.13 12.88 5.47
C SER A 103 -4.96 12.03 4.48
N VAL A 104 -4.46 11.94 3.25
CA VAL A 104 -4.78 10.81 2.38
C VAL A 104 -4.56 9.51 3.16
N ARG A 105 -5.51 8.58 3.07
CA ARG A 105 -5.54 7.33 3.83
C ARG A 105 -5.97 6.19 2.91
N PRO A 106 -5.03 5.59 2.16
CA PRO A 106 -5.35 4.45 1.31
C PRO A 106 -5.73 3.25 2.18
N THR A 107 -6.81 2.58 1.77
CA THR A 107 -7.20 1.29 2.32
C THR A 107 -7.03 0.23 1.24
N TYR A 108 -6.37 -0.87 1.57
CA TYR A 108 -6.22 -2.01 0.68
C TYR A 108 -7.11 -3.14 1.17
N TRP A 109 -7.90 -3.71 0.28
CA TRP A 109 -8.77 -4.84 0.60
C TRP A 109 -8.49 -5.97 -0.36
N ASN A 110 -8.33 -7.18 0.15
CA ASN A 110 -8.43 -8.36 -0.72
C ASN A 110 -9.89 -8.68 -1.09
N SER A 111 -10.62 -7.65 -1.54
CA SER A 111 -11.99 -7.72 -2.02
C SER A 111 -12.22 -6.50 -2.91
N GLY A 112 -13.32 -6.50 -3.65
CA GLY A 112 -13.75 -5.41 -4.53
C GLY A 112 -15.15 -5.73 -5.06
N PRO A 113 -15.87 -4.83 -5.73
CA PRO A 113 -17.25 -5.06 -6.13
C PRO A 113 -17.44 -6.32 -7.00
N GLY A 114 -18.56 -7.01 -6.79
CA GLY A 114 -19.03 -8.09 -7.66
C GLY A 114 -18.02 -9.23 -7.86
N ALA A 115 -17.52 -9.38 -9.09
CA ALA A 115 -16.63 -10.46 -9.47
C ALA A 115 -15.24 -10.39 -8.81
N ILE A 116 -14.80 -9.20 -8.39
CA ILE A 116 -13.51 -9.03 -7.70
C ILE A 116 -13.55 -9.69 -6.31
N MET A 117 -14.67 -9.58 -5.56
CA MET A 117 -14.83 -10.23 -4.25
C MET A 117 -14.43 -11.70 -4.30
N ARG A 118 -14.99 -12.46 -5.25
CA ARG A 118 -14.75 -13.91 -5.37
C ARG A 118 -13.31 -14.24 -5.79
N GLN A 119 -12.68 -13.35 -6.55
CA GLN A 119 -11.33 -13.55 -7.08
C GLN A 119 -10.22 -13.17 -6.09
N ALA A 120 -10.54 -12.36 -5.08
CA ALA A 120 -9.62 -11.88 -4.07
C ALA A 120 -9.80 -12.59 -2.72
N GLU A 121 -10.93 -13.32 -2.55
CA GLU A 121 -11.22 -14.13 -1.38
C GLU A 121 -10.08 -15.11 -1.08
N ILE A 122 -9.60 -15.09 0.16
CA ILE A 122 -8.65 -16.07 0.65
C ILE A 122 -9.46 -17.28 1.11
N SER A 123 -9.59 -18.26 0.20
CA SER A 123 -10.36 -19.47 0.47
C SER A 123 -9.75 -20.31 1.60
N PRO A 124 -10.53 -21.19 2.27
CA PRO A 124 -10.02 -22.13 3.28
C PRO A 124 -8.89 -23.05 2.80
N LYS A 125 -8.76 -23.25 1.49
CA LYS A 125 -7.70 -24.08 0.88
C LYS A 125 -6.42 -23.30 0.61
N SER A 126 -6.45 -21.97 0.74
CA SER A 126 -5.29 -21.13 0.55
C SER A 126 -4.27 -21.36 1.67
N PRO A 127 -2.97 -21.43 1.36
CA PRO A 127 -1.93 -21.48 2.39
C PRO A 127 -1.92 -20.23 3.28
N LEU A 128 -2.56 -19.13 2.85
CA LEU A 128 -2.68 -17.90 3.63
C LEU A 128 -3.79 -17.95 4.69
N HIS A 129 -4.76 -18.87 4.57
CA HIS A 129 -5.98 -18.86 5.40
C HIS A 129 -5.68 -19.03 6.89
N ALA A 130 -4.96 -20.09 7.26
CA ALA A 130 -4.61 -20.37 8.65
C ALA A 130 -3.73 -19.26 9.28
N PRO A 131 -2.65 -18.77 8.63
CA PRO A 131 -1.89 -17.62 9.14
C PRO A 131 -2.75 -16.38 9.37
N LEU A 132 -3.62 -16.03 8.43
CA LEU A 132 -4.47 -14.85 8.53
C LEU A 132 -5.52 -14.94 9.63
N ALA A 133 -6.05 -16.14 9.89
CA ALA A 133 -7.00 -16.38 10.98
C ALA A 133 -6.39 -16.11 12.37
N LEU A 134 -5.06 -16.14 12.48
CA LEU A 134 -4.34 -15.92 13.73
C LEU A 134 -3.89 -14.47 13.93
N LEU A 135 -3.85 -13.66 12.86
CA LEU A 135 -3.40 -12.28 12.93
C LEU A 135 -4.40 -11.43 13.74
N LYS A 136 -3.85 -10.61 14.63
CA LYS A 136 -4.64 -9.68 15.43
C LYS A 136 -4.85 -8.38 14.66
N ARG A 137 -5.99 -7.74 14.90
CA ARG A 137 -6.21 -6.36 14.50
C ARG A 137 -5.07 -5.48 15.04
N ASP A 138 -4.72 -4.48 14.24
CA ASP A 138 -3.64 -3.50 14.44
C ASP A 138 -2.22 -4.10 14.38
N ALA A 139 -2.07 -5.38 14.02
CA ALA A 139 -0.77 -5.97 13.75
C ALA A 139 -0.09 -5.30 12.53
N LEU A 140 1.20 -5.01 12.67
CA LEU A 140 2.04 -4.61 11.56
C LEU A 140 2.42 -5.83 10.75
N VAL A 141 2.19 -5.76 9.44
CA VAL A 141 2.41 -6.86 8.51
C VAL A 141 3.20 -6.39 7.29
N VAL A 142 4.00 -7.28 6.73
CA VAL A 142 4.62 -7.10 5.42
C VAL A 142 3.80 -7.90 4.42
N VAL A 143 3.35 -7.24 3.36
CA VAL A 143 2.40 -7.82 2.39
C VAL A 143 2.93 -7.69 0.97
N SER A 144 2.76 -8.74 0.17
CA SER A 144 3.05 -8.75 -1.26
C SER A 144 1.86 -9.27 -2.05
N GLY A 145 1.71 -8.84 -3.29
CA GLY A 145 0.59 -9.20 -4.13
C GLY A 145 0.47 -8.37 -5.39
N THR A 146 -0.74 -8.26 -5.90
CA THR A 146 -1.06 -7.47 -7.11
C THR A 146 -2.29 -6.61 -6.86
N PHE A 147 -2.31 -5.39 -7.40
CA PHE A 147 -3.56 -4.66 -7.53
C PHE A 147 -4.41 -5.30 -8.64
N PHE A 148 -5.73 -5.21 -8.51
CA PHE A 148 -6.59 -5.49 -9.66
C PHE A 148 -6.48 -4.35 -10.68
N PRO A 149 -6.38 -4.64 -11.98
CA PRO A 149 -6.38 -3.60 -13.00
C PRO A 149 -7.76 -2.96 -13.13
N GLY A 150 -7.80 -1.63 -13.20
CA GLY A 150 -8.96 -0.87 -13.64
C GLY A 150 -8.99 -0.72 -15.16
N ASP A 151 -10.09 -0.15 -15.67
CA ASP A 151 -10.28 0.08 -17.11
C ASP A 151 -9.28 1.09 -17.71
N ASP A 152 -8.69 1.93 -16.86
CA ASP A 152 -7.68 2.95 -17.18
C ASP A 152 -6.24 2.41 -17.17
N GLY A 153 -6.06 1.10 -16.93
CA GLY A 153 -4.74 0.46 -16.82
C GLY A 153 -4.03 0.72 -15.50
N GLY A 154 -4.61 1.52 -14.61
CA GLY A 154 -4.13 1.74 -13.24
C GLY A 154 -4.68 0.70 -12.26
N PRO A 155 -4.32 0.80 -10.97
CA PRO A 155 -4.96 -0.01 -9.94
C PRO A 155 -6.44 0.37 -9.80
N PHE A 156 -7.30 -0.64 -9.75
CA PHE A 156 -8.72 -0.46 -9.48
C PHE A 156 -8.90 0.06 -8.04
N TYR A 157 -9.63 1.16 -7.92
CA TYR A 157 -10.06 1.67 -6.63
C TYR A 157 -11.44 2.32 -6.70
N GLU A 158 -12.12 2.31 -5.56
CA GLU A 158 -13.35 3.07 -5.35
C GLU A 158 -13.15 4.03 -4.17
N SER A 159 -14.09 4.96 -3.97
CA SER A 159 -14.23 5.61 -2.67
C SER A 159 -15.22 4.83 -1.81
N ALA A 160 -14.97 4.78 -0.50
CA ALA A 160 -16.02 4.41 0.44
C ALA A 160 -17.25 5.28 0.15
N ARG A 161 -18.41 4.66 -0.12
CA ARG A 161 -19.67 5.38 -0.36
C ARG A 161 -19.96 6.25 0.86
N ILE A 162 -19.72 7.54 0.76
CA ILE A 162 -20.12 8.52 1.76
C ILE A 162 -21.15 9.43 1.09
N SER A 163 -22.21 9.73 1.83
CA SER A 163 -23.36 10.55 1.41
C SER A 163 -22.98 12.03 1.26
N PHE A 164 -22.07 12.34 0.34
CA PHE A 164 -21.65 13.70 0.03
C PHE A 164 -22.36 14.25 -1.21
N LYS A 165 -22.29 15.57 -1.43
CA LYS A 165 -22.66 16.22 -2.70
C LYS A 165 -21.60 15.92 -3.76
N ASP A 166 -21.94 16.00 -5.05
CA ASP A 166 -21.10 15.50 -6.16
C ASP A 166 -19.61 15.91 -6.11
N VAL A 167 -19.30 17.19 -5.82
CA VAL A 167 -17.90 17.67 -5.75
C VAL A 167 -17.16 17.12 -4.51
N GLU A 168 -17.83 17.05 -3.37
CA GLU A 168 -17.26 16.51 -2.13
C GLU A 168 -17.06 14.99 -2.23
N VAL A 169 -17.95 14.27 -2.96
CA VAL A 169 -17.76 12.86 -3.30
C VAL A 169 -16.48 12.68 -4.09
N GLU A 170 -16.29 13.46 -5.16
CA GLU A 170 -15.10 13.33 -6.00
C GLU A 170 -13.82 13.69 -5.24
N ARG A 171 -13.81 14.73 -4.41
CA ARG A 171 -12.67 15.04 -3.52
C ARG A 171 -12.40 13.91 -2.51
N ALA A 172 -13.44 13.28 -1.96
CA ALA A 172 -13.27 12.16 -1.04
C ALA A 172 -12.56 10.96 -1.68
N ARG A 173 -12.66 10.76 -3.01
CA ARG A 173 -11.91 9.72 -3.74
C ARG A 173 -10.39 9.93 -3.71
N PHE A 174 -9.94 11.16 -3.49
CA PHE A 174 -8.52 11.47 -3.35
C PHE A 174 -8.02 11.16 -1.95
N ARG A 175 -8.81 11.54 -0.95
CA ARG A 175 -8.47 11.40 0.46
C ARG A 175 -8.63 9.98 1.00
N LEU A 176 -9.66 9.25 0.61
CA LEU A 176 -9.99 7.92 1.13
C LEU A 176 -10.07 6.87 0.01
N PRO A 177 -8.98 6.66 -0.76
CA PRO A 177 -9.00 5.69 -1.85
C PRO A 177 -9.02 4.26 -1.31
N TYR A 178 -9.84 3.43 -1.94
CA TYR A 178 -10.07 2.05 -1.55
C TYR A 178 -9.59 1.11 -2.66
N PHE A 179 -8.41 0.53 -2.52
CA PHE A 179 -7.77 -0.31 -3.53
C PHE A 179 -8.16 -1.78 -3.38
N SER A 180 -8.56 -2.39 -4.49
CA SER A 180 -8.74 -3.83 -4.58
C SER A 180 -7.40 -4.51 -4.87
N ILE A 181 -7.01 -5.46 -4.03
CA ILE A 181 -5.74 -6.20 -4.17
C ILE A 181 -5.96 -7.70 -4.11
N ARG A 182 -5.01 -8.48 -4.63
CA ARG A 182 -4.87 -9.91 -4.35
C ARG A 182 -3.60 -10.11 -3.53
N ILE A 183 -3.77 -10.62 -2.31
CA ILE A 183 -2.64 -10.93 -1.43
C ILE A 183 -2.00 -12.24 -1.89
N GLY A 184 -0.71 -12.21 -2.17
CA GLY A 184 0.11 -13.39 -2.46
C GLY A 184 0.94 -13.85 -1.25
N GLU A 185 1.40 -12.89 -0.43
CA GLU A 185 2.15 -13.15 0.80
C GLU A 185 1.72 -12.16 1.88
N ILE A 186 1.63 -12.63 3.12
CA ILE A 186 1.46 -11.77 4.30
C ILE A 186 2.19 -12.40 5.48
N ARG A 187 2.94 -11.58 6.21
CA ARG A 187 3.67 -12.00 7.40
C ARG A 187 3.64 -10.93 8.47
N GLU A 188 3.44 -11.34 9.72
CA GLU A 188 3.50 -10.43 10.88
C GLU A 188 4.94 -9.97 11.10
N VAL A 189 5.10 -8.68 11.38
CA VAL A 189 6.37 -8.11 11.82
C VAL A 189 6.41 -8.22 13.34
N PHE A 190 7.09 -9.26 13.85
CA PHE A 190 7.37 -9.35 15.28
C PHE A 190 8.39 -8.26 15.66
N PRO A 191 8.07 -7.38 16.63
CA PRO A 191 8.97 -6.30 17.03
C PRO A 191 10.34 -6.80 17.54
N GLU A 192 10.43 -8.06 17.97
CA GLU A 192 11.68 -8.70 18.42
C GLU A 192 12.68 -9.01 17.29
N ARG A 193 12.31 -8.87 16.02
CA ARG A 193 13.23 -9.04 14.86
C ARG A 193 13.69 -7.73 14.22
N ARG A 194 13.48 -6.58 14.89
CA ARG A 194 13.99 -5.26 14.44
C ARG A 194 15.39 -4.91 14.98
N PHE A 195 16.07 -5.81 15.71
CA PHE A 195 17.44 -5.63 16.20
C PHE A 195 18.22 -6.96 16.07
N PRO A 196 19.56 -6.89 15.90
CA PRO A 196 20.34 -7.41 14.77
C PRO A 196 20.44 -8.94 14.64
#